data_AF-A0A7C6Y545-F1
#
_entry.id   AF-A0A7C6Y545-F1
#
_cell.length_a   1.000
_cell.length_b   1.000
_cell.length_c   1.000
_cell.angle_alpha   90.00
_cell.angle_beta   90.00
_cell.angle_gamma   90.00
#
_symmetry.space_group_name_H-M   'P 1'
#
loop_
_entity.id
_entity.type
_entity.pdbx_description
1 polymer ?
#
loop_
_entity_poly.entity_id
_entity_poly.type
_entity_poly.pdbx_seq_one_letter_code
_entity_poly.pdbx_strand_id
1 'polypeptide(L)'
;PVLMAAKAQLRNQRPVVLGVSTNDGLGINARNLGTLINAKNIYFIPFYQDNPVEKPNSITANFELLIPTILKALAGKQYQPILLG
;
A
#
# COMPACT_ATOMS: atom_id res chain seq x y z
N PRO A 1 -1.26 -19.74 -1.38
CA PRO A 1 -1.16 -18.74 -0.28
C PRO A 1 -0.82 -17.34 -0.83
N VAL A 2 -1.34 -16.28 -0.20
CA VAL A 2 -1.27 -14.89 -0.72
C VAL A 2 0.17 -14.38 -0.89
N LEU A 3 1.03 -14.54 0.13
CA LEU A 3 2.42 -14.06 0.06
C LEU A 3 3.26 -14.77 -1.02
N MET A 4 2.97 -16.04 -1.29
CA MET A 4 3.65 -16.77 -2.37
C MET A 4 3.25 -16.25 -3.76
N ALA A 5 1.98 -15.85 -3.93
CA ALA A 5 1.52 -15.24 -5.18
C ALA A 5 2.17 -13.87 -5.40
N ALA A 6 2.26 -13.04 -4.37
CA ALA A 6 2.98 -11.76 -4.43
C ALA A 6 4.46 -11.97 -4.79
N LYS A 7 5.14 -12.92 -4.14
CA LYS A 7 6.52 -13.31 -4.48
C LYS A 7 6.66 -13.72 -5.96
N ALA A 8 5.73 -14.53 -6.47
CA ALA A 8 5.75 -14.97 -7.86
C ALA A 8 5.52 -13.81 -8.87
N GLN A 9 4.66 -12.84 -8.55
CA GLN A 9 4.51 -11.61 -9.36
C GLN A 9 5.81 -10.81 -9.39
N LEU A 10 6.41 -10.56 -8.22
CA LEU A 10 7.66 -9.80 -8.11
C LEU A 10 8.84 -10.50 -8.81
N ARG A 11 8.91 -11.84 -8.76
CA ARG A 11 9.90 -12.63 -9.52
C ARG A 11 9.84 -12.33 -11.02
N ASN A 12 8.64 -12.11 -11.55
CA ASN A 12 8.40 -11.80 -12.96
C ASN A 12 8.42 -10.29 -13.26
N GLN A 13 8.90 -9.45 -12.33
CA GLN A 13 8.91 -8.00 -12.46
C GLN A 13 7.53 -7.39 -12.73
N ARG A 14 6.47 -8.04 -12.21
CA ARG A 14 5.09 -7.58 -12.35
C ARG A 14 4.64 -6.81 -11.11
N PRO A 15 3.75 -5.82 -11.26
CA PRO A 15 3.30 -4.98 -10.16
C PRO A 15 2.52 -5.78 -9.11
N VAL A 16 2.74 -5.47 -7.84
CA VAL A 16 1.90 -5.87 -6.71
C VAL A 16 1.32 -4.60 -6.09
N VAL A 17 -0.01 -4.54 -5.98
CA VAL A 17 -0.72 -3.42 -5.35
C VAL A 17 -1.14 -3.83 -3.95
N LEU A 18 -0.81 -3.00 -2.95
CA LEU A 18 -1.10 -3.22 -1.54
C LEU A 18 -2.15 -2.23 -1.05
N GLY A 19 -3.21 -2.74 -0.42
CA GLY A 19 -4.13 -1.95 0.40
C GLY A 19 -3.81 -2.17 1.86
N VAL A 20 -3.23 -1.17 2.53
CA VAL A 20 -2.90 -1.26 3.96
C VAL A 20 -4.16 -1.11 4.80
N SER A 21 -4.28 -1.92 5.86
CA SER A 21 -5.32 -1.78 6.88
C SER A 21 -4.76 -2.38 8.16
N THR A 22 -4.23 -1.53 9.04
CA THR A 22 -3.61 -1.94 10.30
C THR A 22 -3.64 -0.83 11.33
N ASN A 23 -3.75 -1.19 12.61
CA ASN A 23 -3.81 -0.24 13.71
C ASN A 23 -2.43 0.23 14.23
N ASP A 24 -1.35 -0.35 13.70
CA ASP A 24 0.05 -0.08 14.08
C ASP A 24 0.89 0.50 12.93
N GLY A 25 0.23 1.06 11.91
CA GLY A 25 0.84 1.52 10.67
C GLY A 25 1.80 2.68 10.85
N LEU A 26 1.49 3.63 11.73
CA LEU A 26 2.41 4.69 12.15
C LEU A 26 3.27 4.29 13.38
N GLY A 27 3.14 3.05 13.85
CA GLY A 27 3.90 2.46 14.94
C GLY A 27 5.01 1.52 14.46
N ILE A 28 5.09 0.32 15.02
CA ILE A 28 6.13 -0.68 14.71
C ILE A 28 6.16 -1.03 13.22
N ASN A 29 4.99 -1.03 12.57
CA ASN A 29 4.86 -1.42 11.16
C ASN A 29 5.29 -0.31 10.18
N ALA A 30 5.50 0.93 10.66
CA ALA A 30 5.95 2.04 9.83
C ALA A 30 7.27 1.72 9.11
N ARG A 31 8.17 0.97 9.76
CA ARG A 31 9.42 0.50 9.16
C ARG A 31 9.17 -0.44 7.96
N ASN A 32 8.21 -1.35 8.08
CA ASN A 32 7.87 -2.29 7.01
C ASN A 32 7.21 -1.56 5.85
N LEU A 33 6.29 -0.63 6.14
CA LEU A 33 5.65 0.20 5.12
C LEU A 33 6.68 1.05 4.37
N GLY A 34 7.57 1.75 5.07
CA GLY A 34 8.64 2.53 4.44
C GLY A 34 9.55 1.66 3.57
N THR A 35 9.87 0.43 4.02
CA THR A 35 10.64 -0.54 3.22
C THR A 35 9.90 -0.92 1.94
N LEU A 36 8.60 -1.18 2.02
CA LEU A 36 7.78 -1.58 0.87
C LEU A 36 7.49 -0.42 -0.10
N ILE A 37 7.32 0.81 0.40
CA ILE A 37 7.13 2.02 -0.42
C ILE A 37 8.35 2.26 -1.33
N ASN A 38 9.56 1.95 -0.85
CA ASN A 38 10.79 2.09 -1.63
C ASN A 38 11.09 0.87 -2.54
N ALA A 39 10.31 -0.21 -2.47
CA ALA A 39 10.58 -1.43 -3.21
C ALA A 39 10.11 -1.35 -4.67
N LYS A 40 10.89 -1.91 -5.60
CA LYS A 40 10.51 -2.00 -7.02
C LYS A 40 9.27 -2.86 -7.20
N ASN A 41 8.38 -2.42 -8.08
CA ASN A 41 7.13 -3.09 -8.46
C ASN A 41 6.12 -3.28 -7.31
N ILE A 42 6.29 -2.58 -6.19
CA ILE A 42 5.30 -2.51 -5.13
C ILE A 42 4.64 -1.13 -5.19
N TYR A 43 3.31 -1.14 -5.18
CA TYR A 43 2.49 0.07 -5.26
C TYR A 43 1.44 0.03 -4.15
N PHE A 44 1.01 1.20 -3.71
CA PHE A 44 0.04 1.33 -2.63
C PHE A 44 -1.24 1.96 -3.14
N ILE A 45 -2.37 1.41 -2.71
CA ILE A 45 -3.63 2.15 -2.74
C ILE A 45 -3.45 3.34 -1.78
N PRO A 46 -3.82 4.58 -2.18
CA PRO A 46 -3.70 5.72 -1.30
C PRO A 46 -4.36 5.48 0.05
N PHE A 47 -3.75 5.96 1.13
CA PHE A 47 -4.16 5.63 2.49
C PHE A 47 -4.14 6.86 3.41
N TYR A 48 -4.90 6.79 4.49
CA TYR A 48 -5.09 7.84 5.50
C TYR A 48 -5.25 7.21 6.89
N GLN A 49 -5.25 8.05 7.93
CA GLN A 49 -5.66 7.65 9.27
C GLN A 49 -7.18 7.66 9.38
N ASP A 50 -7.78 6.52 9.70
CA ASP A 50 -9.24 6.37 9.71
C ASP A 50 -9.91 6.94 10.96
N ASN A 51 -9.23 6.88 12.11
CA ASN A 51 -9.68 7.49 13.36
C ASN A 51 -8.45 7.94 14.18
N PRO A 52 -7.89 9.13 13.88
CA PRO A 52 -6.66 9.60 14.51
C PRO A 52 -6.76 9.79 16.03
N VAL A 53 -7.96 10.08 16.55
CA VAL A 53 -8.17 10.36 17.98
C VAL A 53 -8.15 9.07 18.80
N GLU A 54 -8.91 8.06 18.39
CA GLU A 54 -9.02 6.81 19.15
C GLU A 54 -7.95 5.78 18.73
N LYS A 55 -7.47 5.86 17.49
CA LYS A 55 -6.50 4.93 16.90
C LYS A 55 -5.35 5.69 16.23
N PRO A 56 -4.49 6.37 17.02
CA PRO A 56 -3.49 7.31 16.49
C PRO A 56 -2.45 6.66 15.55
N ASN A 57 -2.22 5.36 15.65
CA ASN A 57 -1.30 4.64 14.76
C ASN A 57 -1.99 3.92 13.59
N SER A 58 -3.32 3.98 13.53
CA SER A 58 -4.11 3.27 12.52
C SER A 58 -4.06 3.96 11.17
N ILE A 59 -3.86 3.17 10.12
CA ILE A 59 -3.97 3.61 8.74
C ILE A 59 -4.78 2.60 7.94
N THR A 60 -5.58 3.12 7.02
CA THR A 60 -6.37 2.32 6.09
C THR A 60 -6.27 2.89 4.67
N ALA A 61 -6.29 2.00 3.69
CA ALA A 61 -6.38 2.36 2.29
C ALA A 61 -7.78 2.83 1.92
N ASN A 62 -7.86 3.84 1.05
CA ASN A 62 -9.10 4.17 0.37
C ASN A 62 -9.35 3.18 -0.77
N PHE A 63 -10.12 2.13 -0.49
CA PHE A 63 -10.39 1.06 -1.45
C PHE A 63 -11.20 1.48 -2.69
N GLU A 64 -11.84 2.66 -2.69
CA GLU A 64 -12.44 3.23 -3.90
C GLU A 64 -11.36 3.52 -4.97
N LEU A 65 -10.11 3.75 -4.54
CA LEU A 65 -8.97 4.02 -5.41
C LEU A 65 -8.22 2.75 -5.84
N LEU A 66 -8.75 1.55 -5.55
CA LEU A 66 -8.13 0.27 -5.96
C LEU A 66 -7.92 0.20 -7.48
N ILE A 67 -8.99 0.41 -8.26
CA ILE A 67 -8.93 0.30 -9.72
C ILE A 67 -7.99 1.36 -10.33
N PRO A 68 -8.11 2.66 -9.99
CA PRO A 68 -7.14 3.66 -10.44
C PRO A 68 -5.67 3.32 -10.10
N THR A 69 -5.44 2.75 -8.92
CA THR A 69 -4.10 2.34 -8.47
C THR A 69 -3.56 1.19 -9.32
N ILE A 70 -4.38 0.17 -9.60
CA ILE A 70 -3.99 -0.95 -10.47
C ILE A 70 -3.63 -0.45 -11.87
N LEU A 71 -4.43 0.45 -12.46
CA LEU A 71 -4.17 0.99 -13.80
C LEU A 71 -2.83 1.75 -13.86
N LYS A 72 -2.50 2.54 -12.83
CA LYS A 72 -1.19 3.22 -12.75
C LYS A 72 -0.04 2.23 -12.52
N ALA A 73 -0.24 1.23 -11.66
CA ALA A 73 0.76 0.21 -11.38
C ALA A 73 1.12 -0.62 -12.62
N LEU A 74 0.14 -0.93 -13.48
CA LEU A 74 0.36 -1.55 -14.79
C LEU A 74 1.23 -0.70 -15.73
N ALA A 75 1.20 0.63 -15.59
CA ALA A 75 2.07 1.57 -16.29
C ALA A 75 3.40 1.82 -15.58
N GLY A 76 3.73 1.06 -14.53
CA GLY A 76 4.96 1.21 -13.76
C GLY A 76 4.98 2.45 -12.85
N LYS A 77 3.83 3.00 -12.48
CA LYS A 77 3.71 4.26 -11.74
C LYS A 77 2.85 4.12 -10.49
N GLN A 78 3.25 4.78 -9.41
CA GLN A 78 2.43 4.94 -8.22
C GLN A 78 1.29 5.93 -8.51
N TYR A 79 0.06 5.58 -8.09
CA TYR A 79 -1.05 6.52 -8.11
C TYR A 79 -0.81 7.61 -7.06
N GLN A 80 -1.08 8.87 -7.41
CA GLN A 80 -0.82 10.03 -6.57
C GLN A 80 -2.10 10.86 -6.38
N PRO A 81 -2.29 11.49 -5.21
CA PRO A 81 -1.44 11.39 -4.02
C PRO A 81 -1.54 10.01 -3.34
N ILE A 82 -0.44 9.52 -2.77
CA ILE A 82 -0.40 8.26 -1.98
C ILE A 82 -0.89 8.45 -0.54
N LEU A 83 -0.63 9.62 0.06
CA LEU A 83 -1.12 9.97 1.40
C LEU A 83 -2.36 10.84 1.26
N LEU A 84 -3.46 10.43 1.88
CA LEU A 84 -4.71 11.16 1.97
C LEU A 84 -4.83 11.78 3.38
N GLY A 85 -5.54 12.90 3.48
CA GLY A 85 -5.71 13.69 4.71
C GLY A 85 -6.91 13.27 5.53
#